data_AF-A0A418WH12-F1
#
_entry.id   AF-A0A418WH12-F1
#
_cell.length_a   1.000
_cell.length_b   1.000
_cell.length_c   1.000
_cell.angle_alpha   90.00
_cell.angle_beta   90.00
_cell.angle_gamma   90.00
#
_symmetry.space_group_name_H-M   'P 1'
#
loop_
_entity.id
_entity.type
_entity.pdbx_description
1 polymer ?
#
loop_
_entity_poly.entity_id
_entity_poly.type
_entity_poly.pdbx_seq_one_letter_code
_entity_poly.pdbx_strand_id
1 'polypeptide(L)'
;MTGGSGGDNFVFAGAFGHDVIEDFIAGASATDIVMFDHAAFAAVADVLAAASQVNSDVLITRSTSETVLLRNVTLAQLTSDDFLIV
;
A
#
# COMPACT_ATOMS: atom_id res chain seq x y z
N MET A 1 7.55 5.78 -6.92
CA MET A 1 8.22 4.52 -7.28
C MET A 1 7.34 3.76 -8.26
N THR A 2 7.96 2.98 -9.13
CA THR A 2 7.29 2.12 -10.11
C THR A 2 7.85 0.72 -9.99
N GLY A 3 6.99 -0.30 -10.02
CA GLY A 3 7.38 -1.71 -10.03
C GLY A 3 7.82 -2.17 -11.42
N GLY A 4 7.18 -1.65 -12.46
CA GLY A 4 7.46 -2.03 -13.84
C GLY A 4 6.44 -3.02 -14.39
N SER A 5 6.88 -4.18 -14.87
CA SER A 5 6.02 -5.17 -15.52
C SER A 5 6.02 -6.46 -14.72
N GLY A 6 4.84 -7.02 -14.45
CA GLY A 6 4.70 -8.26 -13.72
C GLY A 6 4.08 -8.02 -12.35
N GLY A 7 4.34 -8.92 -11.41
CA GLY A 7 3.98 -8.75 -10.00
C GLY A 7 5.13 -8.18 -9.21
N ASP A 8 4.92 -7.01 -8.63
CA ASP A 8 5.96 -6.26 -7.95
C ASP A 8 5.74 -6.20 -6.44
N ASN A 9 6.83 -6.29 -5.67
CA ASN A 9 6.80 -6.19 -4.21
C ASN A 9 7.33 -4.81 -3.77
N PHE A 10 6.45 -4.00 -3.21
CA PHE A 10 6.78 -2.69 -2.66
C PHE A 10 7.01 -2.81 -1.16
N VAL A 11 8.28 -2.79 -0.72
CA VAL A 11 8.66 -3.08 0.67
C VAL A 11 8.91 -1.80 1.46
N PHE A 12 8.18 -1.64 2.56
CA PHE A 12 8.31 -0.55 3.51
C PHE A 12 8.73 -1.09 4.89
N ALA A 13 10.01 -0.90 5.22
CA ALA A 13 10.59 -1.33 6.49
C ALA A 13 11.20 -0.14 7.24
N GLY A 14 11.07 -0.14 8.57
CA GLY A 14 11.49 1.00 9.40
C GLY A 14 10.71 2.28 9.08
N ALA A 15 11.36 3.43 9.19
CA ALA A 15 10.75 4.72 8.88
C ALA A 15 10.83 4.99 7.37
N PHE A 16 9.68 5.00 6.68
CA PHE A 16 9.60 5.15 5.22
C PHE A 16 9.29 6.58 4.74
N GLY A 17 8.81 7.47 5.59
CA GLY A 17 8.53 8.85 5.14
C GLY A 17 7.29 8.92 4.25
N HIS A 18 7.32 9.76 3.22
CA HIS A 18 6.19 9.95 2.30
C HIS A 18 6.52 9.38 0.91
N ASP A 19 5.91 8.24 0.58
CA ASP A 19 6.12 7.56 -0.69
C ASP A 19 4.88 7.58 -1.58
N VAL A 20 5.12 7.46 -2.89
CA VAL A 20 4.09 7.38 -3.93
C VAL A 20 4.39 6.17 -4.81
N ILE A 21 3.41 5.28 -5.00
CA ILE A 21 3.47 4.17 -5.96
C ILE A 21 2.61 4.55 -7.16
N GLU A 22 3.22 4.62 -8.34
CA GLU A 22 2.59 5.18 -9.55
C GLU A 22 1.84 4.14 -10.40
N ASP A 23 2.16 2.85 -10.24
CA ASP A 23 1.72 1.76 -11.12
C ASP A 23 1.13 0.55 -10.39
N PHE A 24 0.73 0.70 -9.12
CA PHE A 24 0.16 -0.39 -8.32
C PHE A 24 -1.14 -0.93 -8.93
N ILE A 25 -1.17 -2.24 -9.21
CA ILE A 25 -2.38 -2.96 -9.61
C ILE A 25 -3.02 -3.54 -8.34
N ALA A 26 -4.24 -3.12 -8.03
CA ALA A 26 -4.97 -3.57 -6.84
C ALA A 26 -6.03 -4.66 -7.14
N GLY A 27 -6.29 -5.52 -6.15
CA GLY A 27 -7.40 -6.46 -6.07
C GLY A 27 -6.95 -7.91 -5.92
N ALA A 28 -7.89 -8.81 -5.58
CA ALA A 28 -7.63 -10.22 -5.28
C ALA A 28 -7.01 -11.07 -6.42
N SER A 29 -6.85 -10.52 -7.62
CA SER A 29 -6.16 -11.17 -8.75
C SER A 29 -4.98 -10.34 -9.26
N ALA A 30 -4.63 -9.28 -8.55
CA ALA A 30 -3.43 -8.52 -8.80
C ALA A 30 -2.19 -9.32 -8.37
N THR A 31 -1.07 -8.98 -8.99
CA THR A 31 0.21 -9.61 -8.73
C THR A 31 1.14 -8.73 -7.90
N ASP A 32 0.77 -7.46 -7.70
CA ASP A 32 1.53 -6.51 -6.91
C ASP A 32 1.18 -6.65 -5.43
N ILE A 33 2.18 -6.53 -4.57
CA ILE A 33 2.04 -6.65 -3.12
C ILE A 33 2.74 -5.47 -2.45
N VAL A 34 2.03 -4.77 -1.57
CA VAL A 34 2.63 -3.82 -0.64
C VAL A 34 2.98 -4.54 0.65
N MET A 35 4.26 -4.56 1.00
CA MET A 35 4.79 -5.22 2.18
C MET A 35 5.15 -4.20 3.25
N PHE A 36 4.59 -4.34 4.44
CA PHE A 36 4.94 -3.53 5.61
C PHE A 36 5.62 -4.39 6.68
N ASP A 37 6.66 -3.85 7.31
CA ASP A 37 7.24 -4.47 8.50
C ASP A 37 6.22 -4.54 9.66
N HIS A 38 6.27 -5.60 10.47
CA HIS A 38 5.37 -5.81 11.61
C HIS A 38 5.46 -4.70 12.69
N ALA A 39 6.54 -3.93 12.72
CA ALA A 39 6.68 -2.72 13.55
C ALA A 39 5.87 -1.54 12.99
N ALA A 40 5.66 -1.49 11.67
CA ALA A 40 4.74 -0.55 11.05
C ALA A 40 3.31 -1.01 11.34
N PHE A 41 2.83 -2.11 10.76
CA PHE A 41 1.46 -2.58 10.99
C PHE A 41 1.43 -3.96 11.63
N ALA A 42 0.55 -4.19 12.61
CA ALA A 42 0.46 -5.49 13.27
C ALA A 42 -0.32 -6.52 12.46
N ALA A 43 -1.26 -6.07 11.62
CA ALA A 43 -2.03 -6.92 10.71
C ALA A 43 -2.41 -6.18 9.42
N VAL A 44 -2.72 -6.93 8.37
CA VAL A 44 -3.27 -6.38 7.11
C VAL A 44 -4.56 -5.58 7.34
N ALA A 45 -5.38 -5.99 8.32
CA ALA A 45 -6.59 -5.25 8.68
C ALA A 45 -6.28 -3.82 9.16
N ASP A 46 -5.14 -3.60 9.82
CA ASP A 46 -4.72 -2.27 10.27
C ASP A 46 -4.28 -1.39 9.09
N VAL A 47 -3.67 -2.00 8.06
CA VAL A 47 -3.32 -1.31 6.81
C VAL A 47 -4.58 -0.82 6.11
N LEU A 48 -5.57 -1.71 5.94
CA LEU A 48 -6.86 -1.38 5.31
C LEU A 48 -7.62 -0.32 6.12
N ALA A 49 -7.58 -0.36 7.44
CA ALA A 49 -8.18 0.66 8.30
C ALA A 49 -7.46 2.02 8.22
N ALA A 50 -6.16 2.02 7.89
CA ALA A 50 -5.35 3.23 7.68
C ALA A 50 -5.41 3.78 6.25
N ALA A 51 -6.07 3.07 5.33
CA ALA A 51 -6.25 3.48 3.95
C ALA A 51 -7.46 4.41 3.80
N SER A 52 -7.29 5.49 3.03
CA SER A 52 -8.35 6.46 2.75
C SER A 52 -8.32 6.92 1.29
N GLN A 53 -9.50 7.15 0.71
CA GLN A 53 -9.59 7.69 -0.65
C GLN A 53 -9.21 9.18 -0.66
N VAL A 54 -8.31 9.56 -1.55
CA VAL A 54 -7.93 10.96 -1.82
C VAL A 54 -7.99 11.19 -3.33
N ASN A 55 -9.06 11.85 -3.79
CA ASN A 55 -9.35 11.97 -5.23
C ASN A 55 -9.40 10.59 -5.91
N SER A 56 -8.57 10.36 -6.92
CA SER A 56 -8.41 9.10 -7.66
C SER A 56 -7.42 8.11 -7.03
N ASP A 57 -6.84 8.45 -5.88
CA ASP A 57 -5.73 7.73 -5.26
C ASP A 57 -6.14 7.20 -3.88
N VAL A 58 -5.39 6.21 -3.37
CA VAL A 58 -5.52 5.77 -1.97
C VAL A 58 -4.30 6.22 -1.18
N LEU A 59 -4.53 6.90 -0.06
CA LEU A 59 -3.49 7.25 0.90
C LEU A 59 -3.56 6.31 2.11
N ILE A 60 -2.50 5.54 2.31
CA ILE A 60 -2.28 4.74 3.52
C ILE A 60 -1.46 5.59 4.49
N THR A 61 -2.01 5.87 5.68
CA THR A 61 -1.37 6.76 6.67
C THR A 61 -1.04 6.01 7.94
N ARG A 62 0.25 5.77 8.19
CA ARG A 62 0.69 5.17 9.46
C ARG A 62 0.90 6.21 10.56
N SER A 63 1.44 7.36 10.18
CA SER A 63 1.63 8.52 11.06
C SER A 63 1.66 9.79 10.21
N THR A 64 1.74 10.96 10.86
CA THR A 64 1.84 12.24 10.13
C THR A 64 3.12 12.36 9.29
N SER A 65 4.14 11.55 9.57
CA SER A 65 5.41 11.52 8.84
C SER A 65 5.57 10.29 7.96
N GLU A 66 4.59 9.37 7.94
CA GLU A 66 4.72 8.07 7.27
C GLU A 66 3.46 7.75 6.48
N THR A 67 3.54 7.90 5.15
CA THR A 67 2.42 7.68 4.24
C THR A 67 2.85 7.01 2.95
N VAL A 68 1.97 6.17 2.40
CA VAL A 68 2.10 5.61 1.05
C VAL A 68 0.88 6.01 0.23
N LEU A 69 1.08 6.69 -0.89
CA LEU A 69 0.03 7.05 -1.84
C LEU A 69 0.04 6.06 -3.01
N LEU A 70 -1.05 5.34 -3.22
CA LEU A 70 -1.29 4.47 -4.37
C LEU A 70 -2.04 5.26 -5.44
N ARG A 71 -1.37 5.55 -6.56
CA ARG A 71 -1.94 6.37 -7.65
C ARG A 71 -2.96 5.59 -8.46
N ASN A 72 -4.05 6.26 -8.83
CA ASN A 72 -5.11 5.70 -9.68
C ASN A 72 -5.72 4.40 -9.13
N VAL A 73 -5.67 4.23 -7.80
CA VAL A 73 -6.30 3.13 -7.08
C VAL A 73 -7.50 3.67 -6.32
N THR A 74 -8.60 2.91 -6.33
CA THR A 74 -9.76 3.18 -5.48
C THR A 74 -9.75 2.29 -4.26
N LEU A 75 -10.22 2.81 -3.13
CA LEU A 75 -10.30 2.08 -1.86
C LEU A 75 -11.15 0.80 -1.99
N ALA A 76 -12.15 0.80 -2.88
CA ALA A 76 -13.00 -0.36 -3.14
C ALA A 76 -12.29 -1.49 -3.93
N GLN A 77 -11.16 -1.19 -4.58
CA GLN A 77 -10.34 -2.22 -5.24
C GLN A 77 -9.40 -2.91 -4.27
N LEU A 78 -9.06 -2.28 -3.13
CA LEU A 78 -8.17 -2.88 -2.16
C LEU A 78 -8.81 -4.06 -1.45
N THR A 79 -8.01 -5.11 -1.32
CA THR A 79 -8.34 -6.37 -0.68
C THR A 79 -7.21 -6.75 0.28
N SER A 80 -7.42 -7.79 1.09
CA SER A 80 -6.35 -8.31 1.95
C SER A 80 -5.17 -8.87 1.18
N ASP A 81 -5.40 -9.34 -0.05
CA ASP A 81 -4.38 -10.02 -0.85
C ASP A 81 -3.34 -9.04 -1.42
N ASP A 82 -3.65 -7.75 -1.43
CA ASP A 82 -2.77 -6.65 -1.87
C ASP A 82 -1.64 -6.35 -0.86
N PHE A 83 -1.71 -6.92 0.35
CA PHE A 83 -0.83 -6.55 1.46
C PHE A 83 -0.23 -7.77 2.16
N LEU A 84 1.03 -7.62 2.57
CA LEU A 84 1.71 -8.59 3.44
C LEU A 84 2.38 -7.87 4.61
N ILE A 85 2.32 -8.49 5.79
CA ILE A 85 3.09 -8.06 6.96
C ILE A 85 4.30 -8.99 7.09
N VAL A 86 5.51 -8.42 7.16
CA VAL A 86 6.79 -9.15 7.19
C VAL A 86 7.61 -8.87 8.44
#